data_AF-A0A9E4DWE3-F1
#
_entry.id   AF-A0A9E4DWE3-F1
#
_cell.length_a   1.000
_cell.length_b   1.000
_cell.length_c   1.000
_cell.angle_alpha   90.00
_cell.angle_beta   90.00
_cell.angle_gamma   90.00
#
_symmetry.space_group_name_H-M   'P 1'
#
loop_
_entity.id
_entity.type
_entity.pdbx_description
1 polymer ?
#
loop_
_entity_poly.entity_id
_entity_poly.type
_entity_poly.pdbx_seq_one_letter_code
_entity_poly.pdbx_strand_id
1 'polypeptide(L)'
;MIRFGRSVITTAGITLGIAFLVSVLVNNEVTVAMKESGSRQEITTFEEEETTGISMKDKWLIIMSLIVCVVGIANSMLMAVTERFQEIGTMKCLGALDRFVVRLFLLESGFQGLAGALIGALIGCLGSLLLGLKDYGLDLFFYFPLLPVLNAQPSRFGVLLIILAGCVLGMILSVIGAAFPAWRAAKLPPAEAMRTEV
;
A
#
# COMPACT_ATOMS: atom_id res chain seq x y z
N MET A 1 -8.48 -1.81 -24.95
CA MET A 1 -8.14 -0.56 -24.21
C MET A 1 -8.69 -0.51 -22.79
N ILE A 2 -9.90 -1.02 -22.51
CA ILE A 2 -10.57 -0.91 -21.19
C ILE A 2 -9.87 -1.71 -20.06
N ARG A 3 -9.20 -2.84 -20.38
CA ARG A 3 -8.44 -3.67 -19.41
C ARG A 3 -7.25 -2.94 -18.77
N PHE A 4 -6.50 -2.15 -19.57
CA PHE A 4 -5.30 -1.45 -19.07
C PHE A 4 -5.67 -0.30 -18.13
N GLY A 5 -6.73 0.45 -18.45
CA GLY A 5 -7.20 1.56 -17.62
C GLY A 5 -7.58 1.13 -16.20
N ARG A 6 -8.16 -0.07 -16.02
CA ARG A 6 -8.54 -0.55 -14.69
C ARG A 6 -7.37 -1.03 -13.85
N SER A 7 -6.43 -1.75 -14.46
CA SER A 7 -5.20 -2.12 -13.75
C SER A 7 -4.45 -0.88 -13.26
N VAL A 8 -4.45 0.19 -14.07
CA VAL A 8 -3.91 1.51 -13.68
C VAL A 8 -4.67 2.14 -12.52
N ILE A 9 -6.01 2.06 -12.49
CA ILE A 9 -6.80 2.58 -11.36
C ILE A 9 -6.47 1.85 -10.05
N THR A 10 -6.40 0.51 -10.08
CA THR A 10 -6.08 -0.28 -8.87
C THR A 10 -4.67 0.03 -8.38
N THR A 11 -3.69 0.02 -9.28
CA THR A 11 -2.30 0.35 -8.93
C THR A 11 -2.15 1.80 -8.48
N ALA A 12 -2.89 2.75 -9.05
CA ALA A 12 -2.87 4.15 -8.61
C ALA A 12 -3.41 4.30 -7.18
N GLY A 13 -4.50 3.60 -6.84
CA GLY A 13 -5.04 3.58 -5.47
C GLY A 13 -4.03 3.03 -4.46
N ILE A 14 -3.42 1.88 -4.78
CA ILE A 14 -2.37 1.26 -3.96
C ILE A 14 -1.15 2.20 -3.82
N THR A 15 -0.71 2.78 -4.93
CA THR A 15 0.40 3.74 -4.99
C THR A 15 0.13 4.93 -4.06
N LEU A 16 -1.05 5.54 -4.14
CA LEU A 16 -1.41 6.71 -3.33
C LEU A 16 -1.50 6.39 -1.84
N GLY A 17 -2.15 5.28 -1.48
CA GLY A 17 -2.28 4.87 -0.07
C GLY A 17 -0.92 4.62 0.58
N ILE A 18 -0.03 3.93 -0.14
CA ILE A 18 1.32 3.61 0.35
C ILE A 18 2.22 4.83 0.34
N ALA A 19 2.13 5.69 -0.69
CA ALA A 19 2.85 6.96 -0.72
C ALA A 19 2.49 7.85 0.47
N PHE A 20 1.20 7.92 0.82
CA PHE A 20 0.73 8.67 1.98
C PHE A 20 1.30 8.08 3.28
N LEU A 21 1.16 6.76 3.48
CA LEU A 21 1.69 6.08 4.67
C LEU A 21 3.21 6.29 4.81
N VAL A 22 3.98 6.06 3.74
CA VAL A 22 5.44 6.23 3.74
C VAL A 22 5.81 7.69 3.99
N SER A 23 5.12 8.64 3.36
CA SER A 23 5.37 10.07 3.59
C SER A 23 5.16 10.48 5.05
N VAL A 24 4.09 9.98 5.69
CA VAL A 24 3.82 10.26 7.11
C VAL A 24 4.87 9.62 8.03
N LEU A 25 5.26 8.37 7.76
CA LEU A 25 6.31 7.69 8.55
C LEU A 25 7.66 8.41 8.45
N VAL A 26 8.06 8.82 7.24
CA VAL A 26 9.32 9.55 7.01
C VAL A 26 9.27 10.93 7.66
N ASN A 27 8.17 11.68 7.51
CA ASN A 27 8.03 12.99 8.17
C ASN A 27 8.09 12.91 9.69
N ASN A 28 7.51 11.85 10.27
CA ASN A 28 7.58 11.63 11.71
C ASN A 28 9.02 11.34 12.17
N GLU A 29 9.77 10.47 11.48
CA GLU A 29 11.19 10.21 11.77
C GLU A 29 12.03 11.50 11.70
N VAL A 30 11.83 12.31 10.64
CA VAL A 30 12.53 13.59 10.48
C VAL A 30 12.22 14.55 11.64
N THR A 31 10.96 14.66 12.04
CA THR A 31 10.53 15.54 13.14
C THR A 31 11.09 15.08 14.49
N VAL A 32 11.12 13.77 14.75
CA VAL A 32 11.63 13.19 16.00
C VAL A 32 13.14 13.42 16.11
N ALA A 33 13.88 13.17 15.04
CA ALA A 33 15.33 13.28 15.09
C ALA A 33 15.78 14.77 15.14
N MET A 34 15.02 15.70 14.54
CA MET A 34 15.21 17.16 14.78
C MET A 34 14.92 17.57 16.23
N LYS A 35 13.90 16.99 16.89
CA LYS A 35 13.59 17.22 18.31
C LYS A 35 14.67 16.70 19.26
N GLU A 36 15.33 15.58 18.94
CA GLU A 36 16.45 15.06 19.75
C GLU A 36 17.67 16.02 19.75
N SER A 37 17.75 16.96 18.81
CA SER A 37 18.83 17.96 18.74
C SER A 37 18.50 19.30 19.46
N GLY A 38 17.27 19.49 19.95
CA GLY A 38 16.82 20.70 20.66
C GLY A 38 16.21 20.38 22.03
N SER A 39 16.84 20.88 23.10
CA SER A 39 16.61 20.54 24.52
C SER A 39 15.17 20.56 25.06
N ARG A 40 14.77 19.43 25.65
CA ARG A 40 13.95 19.16 26.87
C ARG A 40 13.18 20.33 27.54
N GLN A 41 11.86 20.45 27.28
CA GLN A 41 10.76 20.93 28.16
C GLN A 41 9.44 20.64 27.41
N GLU A 42 8.35 20.10 27.96
CA GLU A 42 7.93 19.88 29.34
C GLU A 42 6.88 18.72 29.38
N ILE A 43 6.94 17.94 30.45
CA ILE A 43 6.02 16.87 30.86
C ILE A 43 4.86 17.59 31.57
N THR A 44 3.57 17.42 31.25
CA THR A 44 2.65 16.42 31.83
C THR A 44 1.23 16.69 31.32
N THR A 45 0.53 15.68 30.80
CA THR A 45 -0.80 15.27 31.30
C THR A 45 -1.00 13.82 30.90
N PHE A 46 -1.31 13.01 31.91
CA PHE A 46 -1.25 11.56 31.92
C PHE A 46 -2.40 10.94 31.12
N GLU A 47 -2.07 10.32 30.00
CA GLU A 47 -2.55 8.99 29.63
C GLU A 47 -1.52 8.37 28.66
N GLU A 48 -1.32 7.07 28.78
CA GLU A 48 -0.29 6.28 28.11
C GLU A 48 -0.20 6.51 26.59
N GLU A 49 0.78 7.28 26.10
CA GLU A 49 1.17 7.29 24.67
C GLU A 49 2.69 7.51 24.51
N GLU A 50 3.49 6.79 25.29
CA GLU A 50 4.92 6.66 25.03
C GLU A 50 5.15 5.48 24.06
N THR A 51 4.88 5.70 22.77
CA THR A 51 5.62 5.11 21.63
C THR A 51 5.05 5.63 20.31
N THR A 52 5.88 6.39 19.57
CA THR A 52 5.70 6.95 18.21
C THR A 52 4.97 8.30 18.13
N GLY A 53 5.70 9.35 17.73
CA GLY A 53 5.26 10.74 17.56
C GLY A 53 4.25 11.00 16.43
N ILE A 54 3.38 10.04 16.12
CA ILE A 54 2.31 10.19 15.12
C ILE A 54 1.08 10.74 15.84
N SER A 55 0.63 11.93 15.47
CA SER A 55 -0.55 12.56 16.06
C SER A 55 -1.80 11.67 15.86
N MET A 56 -2.74 11.63 16.82
CA MET A 56 -3.98 10.83 16.69
C MET A 56 -4.74 11.11 15.39
N LYS A 57 -4.67 12.35 14.91
CA LYS A 57 -5.25 12.78 13.63
C LYS A 57 -4.61 12.04 12.44
N ASP A 58 -3.29 11.92 12.43
CA ASP A 58 -2.56 11.26 11.34
C ASP A 58 -2.79 9.74 11.37
N LYS A 59 -2.81 9.13 12.55
CA LYS A 59 -3.17 7.71 12.72
C LYS A 59 -4.56 7.42 12.12
N TRP A 60 -5.55 8.26 12.42
CA TRP A 60 -6.91 8.09 11.90
C TRP A 60 -6.99 8.27 10.38
N LEU A 61 -6.30 9.28 9.83
CA LEU A 61 -6.23 9.50 8.37
C LEU A 61 -5.57 8.33 7.64
N ILE A 62 -4.50 7.76 8.19
CA ILE A 62 -3.85 6.56 7.62
C ILE A 62 -4.84 5.40 7.57
N ILE A 63 -5.54 5.11 8.67
CA ILE A 63 -6.51 4.01 8.73
C ILE A 63 -7.62 4.20 7.69
N MET A 64 -8.18 5.40 7.59
CA MET A 64 -9.22 5.70 6.59
C MET A 64 -8.72 5.52 5.15
N SER A 65 -7.49 5.99 4.87
CA SER A 65 -6.86 5.82 3.56
C SER A 65 -6.66 4.34 3.21
N LEU A 66 -6.19 3.53 4.16
CA LEU A 66 -6.01 2.09 3.96
C LEU A 66 -7.34 1.37 3.70
N ILE A 67 -8.41 1.73 4.41
CA ILE A 67 -9.75 1.18 4.18
C ILE A 67 -10.22 1.48 2.75
N VAL A 68 -10.13 2.75 2.32
CA VAL A 68 -10.53 3.16 0.97
C VAL A 68 -9.72 2.41 -0.09
N CYS A 69 -8.42 2.20 0.14
CA CYS A 69 -7.57 1.41 -0.76
C CYS A 69 -8.08 -0.03 -0.88
N VAL A 70 -8.34 -0.71 0.23
CA VAL A 70 -8.81 -2.11 0.23
C VAL A 70 -10.17 -2.24 -0.49
N VAL A 71 -11.09 -1.30 -0.26
CA VAL A 71 -12.39 -1.28 -0.94
C VAL A 71 -12.23 -1.06 -2.45
N GLY A 72 -11.36 -0.15 -2.85
CA GLY A 72 -11.04 0.10 -4.27
C GLY A 72 -10.47 -1.14 -4.96
N ILE A 73 -9.56 -1.86 -4.28
CA ILE A 73 -8.98 -3.12 -4.76
C ILE A 73 -10.08 -4.18 -4.92
N ALA A 74 -10.93 -4.36 -3.91
CA ALA A 74 -12.01 -5.33 -3.95
C ALA A 74 -12.98 -5.06 -5.12
N ASN A 75 -13.38 -3.80 -5.32
CA ASN A 75 -14.29 -3.41 -6.39
C ASN A 75 -13.67 -3.64 -7.78
N SER A 76 -12.40 -3.24 -7.95
CA SER A 76 -11.66 -3.48 -9.19
C SER A 76 -11.52 -4.98 -9.48
N MET A 77 -11.32 -5.78 -8.44
CA MET A 77 -11.14 -7.23 -8.57
C MET A 77 -12.46 -7.93 -8.91
N LEU A 78 -13.57 -7.52 -8.30
CA LEU A 78 -14.91 -8.00 -8.68
C LEU A 78 -15.17 -7.76 -10.17
N MET A 79 -14.80 -6.59 -10.67
CA MET A 79 -14.95 -6.29 -12.10
C MET A 79 -14.01 -7.14 -12.96
N ALA A 80 -12.76 -7.37 -12.54
CA ALA A 80 -11.84 -8.23 -13.27
C ALA A 80 -12.34 -9.68 -13.38
N VAL A 81 -13.01 -10.17 -12.34
CA VAL A 81 -13.63 -11.50 -12.29
C VAL A 81 -14.78 -11.61 -13.29
N THR A 82 -15.67 -10.62 -13.35
CA THR A 82 -16.81 -10.66 -14.26
C THR A 82 -16.38 -10.58 -15.72
N GLU A 83 -15.32 -9.85 -16.03
CA GLU A 83 -14.79 -9.77 -17.40
C GLU A 83 -14.12 -11.06 -17.87
N ARG A 84 -13.46 -11.78 -16.95
CA ARG A 84 -12.85 -13.08 -17.23
C ARG A 84 -13.78 -14.24 -16.92
N PHE A 85 -15.08 -13.98 -16.73
CA PHE A 85 -16.01 -14.99 -16.26
C PHE A 85 -16.11 -16.18 -17.22
N GLN A 86 -16.11 -15.93 -18.52
CA GLN A 86 -16.09 -16.98 -19.54
C GLN A 86 -14.75 -17.73 -19.60
N GLU A 87 -13.61 -17.05 -19.47
CA GLU A 87 -12.28 -17.67 -19.39
C GLU A 87 -12.19 -18.61 -18.17
N ILE A 88 -12.74 -18.20 -17.02
CA ILE A 88 -12.80 -19.02 -15.80
C ILE A 88 -13.74 -20.22 -16.01
N GLY A 89 -14.88 -20.01 -16.65
CA GLY A 89 -15.85 -21.05 -16.99
C GLY A 89 -15.23 -22.15 -17.86
N THR A 90 -14.50 -21.78 -18.91
CA THR A 90 -13.83 -22.76 -19.79
C THR A 90 -12.71 -23.51 -19.06
N MET A 91 -11.90 -22.83 -18.24
CA MET A 91 -10.89 -23.49 -17.40
C MET A 91 -11.51 -24.52 -16.46
N LYS A 92 -12.64 -24.20 -15.82
CA LYS A 92 -13.36 -25.14 -14.94
C LYS A 92 -13.94 -26.34 -15.70
N CYS A 93 -14.46 -26.12 -16.91
CA CYS A 93 -14.94 -27.21 -17.77
C CYS A 93 -13.81 -28.18 -18.19
N LEU A 94 -12.58 -27.69 -18.29
CA LEU A 94 -11.37 -28.50 -18.53
C LEU A 94 -10.81 -29.17 -17.26
N GLY A 95 -11.49 -29.02 -16.12
CA GLY A 95 -11.11 -29.66 -14.86
C GLY A 95 -10.25 -28.81 -13.93
N ALA A 96 -10.13 -27.50 -14.15
CA ALA A 96 -9.42 -26.63 -13.21
C ALA A 96 -10.13 -26.58 -11.85
N LEU A 97 -9.36 -26.78 -10.77
CA LEU A 97 -9.86 -26.71 -9.40
C LEU A 97 -10.19 -25.26 -8.99
N ASP A 98 -11.20 -25.07 -8.14
CA ASP A 98 -11.53 -23.75 -7.57
C ASP A 98 -10.31 -23.08 -6.91
N ARG A 99 -9.46 -23.89 -6.26
CA ARG A 99 -8.21 -23.42 -5.64
C ARG A 99 -7.21 -22.85 -6.64
N PHE A 100 -7.20 -23.35 -7.88
CA PHE A 100 -6.35 -22.83 -8.94
C PHE A 100 -6.78 -21.42 -9.34
N VAL A 101 -8.09 -21.22 -9.51
CA VAL A 101 -8.67 -19.90 -9.83
C VAL A 101 -8.38 -18.89 -8.73
N VAL A 102 -8.58 -19.26 -7.45
CA VAL A 102 -8.24 -18.37 -6.33
C VAL A 102 -6.76 -17.99 -6.34
N ARG A 103 -5.85 -18.96 -6.51
CA ARG A 103 -4.40 -18.70 -6.52
C ARG A 103 -3.98 -17.79 -7.67
N LEU A 104 -4.54 -17.99 -8.86
CA LEU A 104 -4.26 -17.15 -10.02
C LEU A 104 -4.57 -15.67 -9.71
N PHE A 105 -5.74 -15.42 -9.16
CA PHE A 105 -6.20 -14.08 -8.81
C PHE A 105 -5.42 -13.45 -7.66
N LEU A 106 -5.07 -14.22 -6.62
CA LEU A 106 -4.23 -13.73 -5.52
C LEU A 106 -2.81 -13.39 -5.98
N LEU A 107 -2.27 -14.15 -6.94
CA LEU A 107 -0.93 -13.93 -7.48
C LEU A 107 -0.92 -12.70 -8.41
N GLU A 108 -1.98 -12.51 -9.20
CA GLU A 108 -2.17 -11.29 -10.00
C GLU A 108 -2.31 -10.04 -9.12
N SER A 109 -3.12 -10.10 -8.06
CA SER A 109 -3.25 -8.98 -7.12
C SER A 109 -1.95 -8.75 -6.33
N GLY A 110 -1.23 -9.80 -5.97
CA GLY A 110 0.09 -9.71 -5.33
C GLY A 110 1.09 -8.94 -6.18
N PHE A 111 1.17 -9.22 -7.49
CA PHE A 111 2.03 -8.46 -8.41
C PHE A 111 1.60 -7.01 -8.56
N GLN A 112 0.31 -6.74 -8.68
CA GLN A 112 -0.22 -5.36 -8.72
C GLN A 112 0.08 -4.60 -7.42
N GLY A 113 -0.05 -5.28 -6.27
CA GLY A 113 0.28 -4.77 -4.95
C GLY A 113 1.75 -4.40 -4.84
N LEU A 114 2.64 -5.30 -5.25
CA LEU A 114 4.09 -5.06 -5.24
C LEU A 114 4.48 -3.88 -6.13
N ALA A 115 3.97 -3.83 -7.36
CA ALA A 115 4.27 -2.77 -8.31
C ALA A 115 3.77 -1.40 -7.80
N GLY A 116 2.52 -1.34 -7.33
CA GLY A 116 1.95 -0.13 -6.74
C GLY A 116 2.67 0.30 -5.47
N ALA A 117 3.09 -0.65 -4.64
CA ALA A 117 3.80 -0.36 -3.39
C ALA A 117 5.22 0.17 -3.60
N LEU A 118 5.96 -0.39 -4.57
CA LEU A 118 7.27 0.11 -4.93
C LEU A 118 7.19 1.56 -5.43
N ILE A 119 6.28 1.82 -6.37
CA ILE A 119 6.08 3.17 -6.92
C ILE A 119 5.58 4.12 -5.82
N GLY A 120 4.63 3.66 -4.99
CA GLY A 120 4.09 4.43 -3.87
C GLY A 120 5.16 4.79 -2.85
N ALA A 121 6.00 3.84 -2.46
CA ALA A 121 7.08 4.09 -1.51
C ALA A 121 8.09 5.12 -2.06
N LEU A 122 8.47 5.01 -3.34
CA LEU A 122 9.34 5.99 -3.99
C LEU A 122 8.71 7.39 -4.01
N ILE A 123 7.43 7.49 -4.40
CA ILE A 123 6.70 8.76 -4.41
C ILE A 123 6.53 9.32 -3.00
N GLY A 124 6.27 8.47 -2.00
CA GLY A 124 6.13 8.88 -0.60
C GLY A 124 7.43 9.46 -0.04
N CYS A 125 8.57 8.82 -0.33
CA CYS A 125 9.88 9.35 0.02
C CYS A 125 10.17 10.69 -0.68
N LEU A 126 9.90 10.79 -1.98
CA LEU A 126 10.06 12.04 -2.75
C LEU A 126 9.13 13.15 -2.21
N GLY A 127 7.89 12.82 -1.89
CA GLY A 127 6.92 13.75 -1.32
C GLY A 127 7.35 14.27 0.05
N SER A 128 7.88 13.40 0.91
CA SER A 128 8.44 13.80 2.20
C SER A 128 9.67 14.69 2.04
N LEU A 129 10.55 14.42 1.06
CA LEU A 129 11.69 15.27 0.74
C LEU A 129 11.25 16.68 0.33
N LEU A 130 10.24 16.78 -0.54
CA LEU A 130 9.72 18.06 -1.01
C LEU A 130 9.07 18.88 0.11
N LEU A 131 8.31 18.22 0.99
CA LEU A 131 7.71 18.87 2.17
C LEU A 131 8.79 19.34 3.14
N GLY A 132 9.78 18.49 3.45
CA GLY A 132 10.88 18.84 4.32
C GLY A 132 11.73 19.99 3.76
N LEU A 133 11.98 20.01 2.45
CA LEU A 133 12.76 21.08 1.80
C LEU A 133 12.10 22.46 1.97
N LYS A 134 10.75 22.49 2.01
CA LYS A 134 9.99 23.72 2.23
C LYS A 134 10.09 24.22 3.67
N ASP A 135 10.06 23.33 4.64
CA ASP A 135 10.02 23.68 6.07
C ASP A 135 11.42 23.90 6.68
N TYR A 136 12.45 23.19 6.21
CA TYR A 136 13.79 23.17 6.82
C TYR A 136 14.93 23.57 5.87
N GLY A 137 14.65 23.87 4.60
CA GLY A 137 15.67 24.31 3.64
C GLY A 137 16.73 23.23 3.31
N LEU A 138 17.95 23.64 2.94
CA LEU A 138 19.04 22.74 2.53
C LEU A 138 19.63 21.89 3.67
N ASP A 139 19.37 22.24 4.93
CA ASP A 139 19.81 21.45 6.10
C ASP A 139 19.13 20.07 6.15
N LEU A 140 18.01 19.93 5.46
CA LEU A 140 17.34 18.66 5.31
C LEU A 140 18.21 17.63 4.57
N PHE A 141 19.11 18.03 3.67
CA PHE A 141 19.99 17.08 2.96
C PHE A 141 20.99 16.38 3.89
N PHE A 142 21.37 17.00 5.00
CA PHE A 142 22.23 16.39 6.02
C PHE A 142 21.47 15.43 6.94
N TYR A 143 20.15 15.57 6.98
CA TYR A 143 19.26 14.79 7.83
C TYR A 143 18.41 13.76 7.06
N PHE A 144 18.32 13.92 5.74
CA PHE A 144 17.64 12.99 4.86
C PHE A 144 18.51 11.74 4.73
N PRO A 145 18.03 10.56 5.13
CA PRO A 145 18.82 9.33 5.12
C PRO A 145 18.89 8.72 3.72
N LEU A 146 19.31 9.50 2.71
CA LEU A 146 19.42 9.04 1.33
C LEU A 146 20.71 8.22 1.09
N LEU A 147 21.64 8.21 2.05
CA LEU A 147 22.89 7.43 2.02
C LEU A 147 23.12 6.72 3.38
N PRO A 148 22.69 5.46 3.54
CA PRO A 148 22.86 4.70 4.78
C PRO A 148 24.32 4.27 5.09
N VAL A 149 25.31 4.62 4.28
CA VAL A 149 26.65 3.99 4.35
C VAL A 149 27.71 4.87 5.02
N LEU A 150 27.54 6.18 5.10
CA LEU A 150 28.65 7.08 5.46
C LEU A 150 28.53 7.83 6.79
N ASN A 151 27.32 8.13 7.28
CA ASN A 151 27.17 8.86 8.54
C ASN A 151 26.09 8.20 9.39
N ALA A 152 26.53 7.53 10.45
CA ALA A 152 25.71 6.86 11.46
C ALA A 152 24.90 7.88 12.30
N GLN A 153 23.98 8.62 11.68
CA GLN A 153 22.94 9.36 12.38
C GLN A 153 21.72 8.46 12.61
N PRO A 154 21.12 8.51 13.81
CA PRO A 154 20.13 7.53 14.25
C PRO A 154 18.75 7.86 13.66
N SER A 155 18.55 7.65 12.36
CA SER A 155 17.21 7.29 11.90
C SER A 155 16.94 5.87 12.42
N ARG A 156 15.89 5.70 13.24
CA ARG A 156 15.62 4.40 13.90
C ARG A 156 15.23 3.33 12.88
N PHE A 157 14.73 3.77 11.72
CA PHE A 157 14.50 2.93 10.54
C PHE A 157 15.17 3.53 9.30
N GLY A 158 16.14 2.84 8.72
CA GLY A 158 16.73 3.27 7.44
C GLY A 158 15.67 3.32 6.34
N VAL A 159 15.82 4.24 5.36
CA VAL A 159 14.87 4.43 4.25
C VAL A 159 14.56 3.12 3.51
N LEU A 160 15.57 2.26 3.36
CA LEU A 160 15.39 0.92 2.77
C LEU A 160 14.35 0.09 3.54
N LEU A 161 14.37 0.14 4.87
CA LEU A 161 13.45 -0.60 5.72
C LEU A 161 12.03 -0.03 5.63
N ILE A 162 11.88 1.29 5.52
CA ILE A 162 10.57 1.94 5.30
C ILE A 162 10.00 1.54 3.94
N ILE A 163 10.82 1.55 2.88
CA ILE A 163 10.40 1.10 1.54
C ILE A 163 10.00 -0.37 1.57
N LEU A 164 10.81 -1.23 2.22
CA LEU A 164 10.51 -2.65 2.38
C LEU A 164 9.20 -2.87 3.14
N ALA A 165 8.99 -2.16 4.24
CA ALA A 165 7.77 -2.21 5.04
C ALA A 165 6.55 -1.76 4.22
N GLY A 166 6.68 -0.69 3.44
CA GLY A 166 5.64 -0.22 2.51
C GLY A 166 5.31 -1.25 1.42
N CYS A 167 6.32 -1.92 0.87
CA CYS A 167 6.15 -3.00 -0.11
C CYS A 167 5.40 -4.20 0.48
N VAL A 168 5.81 -4.64 1.67
CA VAL A 168 5.18 -5.75 2.39
C VAL A 168 3.73 -5.40 2.73
N LEU A 169 3.47 -4.22 3.29
CA LEU A 169 2.12 -3.76 3.60
C LEU A 169 1.25 -3.65 2.36
N GLY A 170 1.76 -3.09 1.27
CA GLY A 170 1.02 -2.98 0.01
C GLY A 170 0.65 -4.33 -0.60
N MET A 171 1.57 -5.29 -0.57
CA MET A 171 1.29 -6.66 -0.98
C MET A 171 0.22 -7.29 -0.10
N ILE A 172 0.33 -7.16 1.23
CA ILE A 172 -0.66 -7.68 2.18
C ILE A 172 -2.04 -7.07 1.93
N LEU A 173 -2.14 -5.76 1.80
CA LEU A 173 -3.40 -5.05 1.54
C LEU A 173 -4.04 -5.48 0.22
N SER A 174 -3.24 -5.64 -0.83
CA SER A 174 -3.71 -6.11 -2.13
C SER A 174 -4.25 -7.54 -2.07
N VAL A 175 -3.53 -8.43 -1.38
CA VAL A 175 -3.95 -9.83 -1.18
C VAL A 175 -5.23 -9.88 -0.35
N ILE A 176 -5.32 -9.11 0.74
CA ILE A 176 -6.52 -9.03 1.60
C ILE A 176 -7.73 -8.52 0.81
N GLY A 177 -7.58 -7.42 0.08
CA GLY A 177 -8.66 -6.84 -0.74
C GLY A 177 -9.11 -7.76 -1.86
N ALA A 178 -8.20 -8.56 -2.41
CA ALA A 178 -8.49 -9.52 -3.47
C ALA A 178 -9.01 -10.88 -2.96
N ALA A 179 -8.80 -11.24 -1.69
CA ALA A 179 -9.14 -12.57 -1.18
C ALA A 179 -10.64 -12.87 -1.23
N PHE A 180 -11.46 -11.92 -0.76
CA PHE A 180 -12.93 -12.06 -0.81
C PHE A 180 -13.46 -12.21 -2.25
N PRO A 181 -13.15 -11.31 -3.20
CA PRO A 181 -13.65 -11.44 -4.57
C PRO A 181 -13.07 -12.65 -5.30
N ALA A 182 -11.81 -13.04 -5.05
CA ALA A 182 -11.22 -14.24 -5.64
C ALA A 182 -11.95 -15.52 -5.19
N TRP A 183 -12.32 -15.61 -3.91
CA TRP A 183 -13.10 -16.73 -3.40
C TRP A 183 -14.53 -16.76 -3.97
N ARG A 184 -15.15 -15.59 -4.09
CA ARG A 184 -16.45 -15.43 -4.76
C ARG A 184 -16.37 -15.92 -6.22
N ALA A 185 -15.34 -15.50 -6.97
CA ALA A 185 -15.10 -15.88 -8.36
C ALA A 185 -14.99 -17.40 -8.53
N ALA A 186 -14.21 -18.03 -7.67
CA ALA A 186 -13.96 -19.45 -7.72
C ALA A 186 -15.19 -20.30 -7.39
N LYS A 187 -16.27 -19.74 -6.82
CA LYS A 187 -17.51 -20.47 -6.52
C LYS A 187 -18.60 -20.30 -7.57
N LEU A 188 -18.38 -19.47 -8.58
CA LEU A 188 -19.39 -19.26 -9.61
C LEU A 188 -19.53 -20.51 -10.50
N PRO A 189 -20.77 -20.93 -10.84
CA PRO A 189 -21.01 -22.13 -11.64
C PRO A 189 -20.68 -21.87 -13.13
N PRO A 190 -19.94 -22.77 -13.80
CA PRO A 190 -19.52 -22.59 -15.20
C PRO A 190 -20.70 -22.63 -16.19
N ALA A 191 -21.82 -23.26 -15.81
CA ALA A 191 -23.03 -23.30 -16.62
C ALA A 191 -23.66 -21.91 -16.83
N GLU A 192 -23.52 -20.99 -15.87
CA GLU A 192 -23.98 -19.60 -16.04
C GLU A 192 -23.11 -18.83 -17.03
N ALA A 193 -21.81 -19.10 -17.08
CA ALA A 193 -20.89 -18.45 -18.02
C ALA A 193 -21.26 -18.76 -19.49
N MET A 194 -21.63 -20.00 -19.80
CA MET A 194 -22.02 -20.38 -21.17
C MET A 194 -23.43 -19.94 -21.57
N ARG A 195 -24.31 -19.66 -20.59
CA ARG A 195 -25.67 -19.17 -20.86
C ARG A 195 -25.71 -17.67 -21.20
N THR A 196 -24.65 -16.93 -20.93
CA THR A 196 -24.60 -15.47 -21.21
C THR A 196 -24.55 -15.11 -22.70
N GLU A 197 -24.39 -16.10 -23.60
CA GLU A 197 -24.34 -15.88 -25.05
C GLU A 197 -25.57 -16.40 -25.83
N VAL A 198 -26.59 -16.92 -25.15
CA VAL A 198 -27.81 -17.46 -25.80
C VAL A 198 -29.00 -16.54 -25.66
#